data_AF-A0A1G0EEI8-F1
#
_entry.id   AF-A0A1G0EEI8-F1
#
_cell.length_a   1.000
_cell.length_b   1.000
_cell.length_c   1.000
_cell.angle_alpha   90.00
_cell.angle_beta   90.00
_cell.angle_gamma   90.00
#
_symmetry.space_group_name_H-M   'P 1'
#
loop_
_entity.id
_entity.type
_entity.pdbx_description
1 polymer ?
#
loop_
_entity_poly.entity_id
_entity_poly.type
_entity_poly.pdbx_seq_one_letter_code
_entity_poly.pdbx_strand_id
1 'polypeptide(L)'
;MLEHFGTIRNPLTIIAIFAGIAEISGTAILPFVSPENQASYIEFLKLFPPFLVLLFFATLNFNHRVLYAPSDYKDENNFFKRIGFASRDELNRKIEDDILDEVEEQSSQQSGVNAATTDTDEASTQDSASIVKESVADQTPQKVRLVTNKSTEDVRARYIKAEKLLFEKLSLENTSMLKGVGISDSLGRRNVFFDGLIMDDSKVQAIEFLYFSNGPFNNSRVQSRIRKTLDHAFIAFKQIPESQQKLFSLLIAIATDGPLDLGLESGRLRRLTSSVPFPVRVQVYKLSDLEKEMI
;
A
#
# COMPACT_ATOMS: atom_id res chain seq x y z
N MET A 1 25.32 30.33 -40.45
CA MET A 1 24.11 30.26 -39.60
C MET A 1 23.68 28.81 -39.53
N LEU A 2 24.03 28.09 -38.47
CA LEU A 2 23.67 26.70 -38.26
C LEU A 2 23.29 26.55 -36.79
N GLU A 3 22.03 26.88 -36.46
CA GLU A 3 21.48 26.56 -35.16
C GLU A 3 20.30 25.60 -35.32
N HIS A 4 20.27 24.63 -34.41
CA HIS A 4 19.14 23.78 -34.03
C HIS A 4 18.71 22.65 -34.98
N PHE A 5 19.50 21.56 -34.99
CA PHE A 5 18.90 20.23 -35.12
C PHE A 5 18.29 19.84 -33.77
N GLY A 6 17.04 20.26 -33.55
CA GLY A 6 16.27 19.83 -32.39
C GLY A 6 16.22 18.30 -32.34
N THR A 7 16.45 17.73 -31.16
CA THR A 7 16.33 16.29 -30.91
C THR A 7 15.01 15.80 -31.50
N ILE A 8 15.08 14.93 -32.52
CA ILE A 8 13.90 14.39 -33.19
C ILE A 8 13.29 13.36 -32.24
N ARG A 9 12.21 13.74 -31.54
CA ARG A 9 11.52 12.89 -30.55
C ARG A 9 10.33 12.13 -31.13
N ASN A 10 9.94 12.42 -32.36
CA ASN A 10 8.78 11.81 -32.99
C ASN A 10 9.22 10.69 -33.96
N PRO A 11 8.88 9.42 -33.69
CA PRO A 11 9.27 8.29 -34.54
C PRO A 11 8.70 8.40 -35.97
N LEU A 12 7.58 9.09 -36.16
CA LEU A 12 7.02 9.38 -37.48
C LEU A 12 7.95 10.29 -38.30
N THR A 13 8.59 11.27 -37.64
CA THR A 13 9.54 12.19 -38.29
C THR A 13 10.83 11.50 -38.68
N ILE A 14 11.34 10.59 -37.83
CA ILE A 14 12.55 9.81 -38.13
C ILE A 14 12.35 9.01 -39.43
N ILE A 15 11.19 8.39 -39.60
CA ILE A 15 10.91 7.54 -40.75
C ILE A 15 10.59 8.35 -42.00
N ALA A 16 9.94 9.50 -41.86
CA ALA A 16 9.79 10.45 -42.96
C ALA A 16 11.16 10.87 -43.52
N ILE A 17 12.14 11.12 -42.64
CA ILE A 17 13.52 11.47 -43.04
C ILE A 17 14.20 10.29 -43.73
N PHE A 18 14.14 9.08 -43.17
CA PHE A 18 14.76 7.90 -43.78
C PHE A 18 14.15 7.54 -45.13
N ALA A 19 12.81 7.62 -45.26
CA ALA A 19 12.13 7.39 -46.52
C ALA A 19 12.55 8.42 -47.58
N GLY A 20 12.63 9.71 -47.22
CA GLY A 20 13.08 10.77 -48.12
C GLY A 20 14.54 10.59 -48.56
N ILE A 21 15.44 10.27 -47.63
CA ILE A 21 16.86 10.00 -47.97
C ILE A 21 16.97 8.78 -48.90
N ALA A 22 16.21 7.71 -48.64
CA ALA A 22 16.23 6.50 -49.46
C ALA A 22 15.71 6.77 -50.89
N GLU A 23 14.62 7.53 -51.03
CA GLU A 23 14.06 7.89 -52.33
C GLU A 23 15.02 8.77 -53.15
N ILE A 24 15.59 9.81 -52.52
CA ILE A 24 16.57 10.70 -53.17
C ILE A 24 17.81 9.91 -53.59
N SER A 25 18.35 9.07 -52.70
CA SER A 25 19.54 8.26 -52.98
C SER A 25 19.30 7.26 -54.10
N GLY A 26 18.15 6.57 -54.09
CA GLY A 26 17.81 5.60 -55.13
C GLY A 26 17.56 6.27 -56.49
N THR A 27 16.95 7.45 -56.49
CA THR A 27 16.76 8.22 -57.73
C THR A 27 18.09 8.75 -58.28
N ALA A 28 19.02 9.15 -57.41
CA ALA A 28 20.35 9.61 -57.81
C ALA A 28 21.20 8.51 -58.46
N ILE A 29 20.98 7.24 -58.08
CA ILE A 29 21.72 6.08 -58.61
C ILE A 29 21.13 5.59 -59.94
N LEU A 30 19.85 5.84 -60.19
CA LEU A 30 19.13 5.40 -61.39
C LEU A 30 19.88 5.58 -62.74
N PRO A 31 20.52 6.74 -63.05
CA PRO A 31 21.23 6.91 -64.32
C PRO A 31 22.52 6.08 -64.46
N PHE A 32 23.02 5.51 -63.35
CA PHE A 32 24.24 4.69 -63.34
C PHE A 32 23.94 3.18 -63.42
N VAL A 33 22.67 2.79 -63.45
CA VAL A 33 22.24 1.40 -63.56
C VAL A 33 22.27 0.95 -65.02
N SER A 34 22.75 -0.26 -65.29
CA SER A 34 22.76 -0.82 -66.64
C SER A 34 21.31 -1.00 -67.16
N PRO A 35 21.08 -0.84 -68.49
CA PRO A 35 19.74 -0.95 -69.07
C PRO A 35 19.04 -2.28 -68.77
N GLU A 36 19.83 -3.36 -68.69
CA GLU A 36 19.36 -4.71 -68.38
C GLU A 36 18.75 -4.84 -66.97
N ASN A 37 19.23 -4.05 -66.01
CA ASN A 37 18.81 -4.10 -64.61
C ASN A 37 17.87 -2.95 -64.20
N GLN A 38 17.68 -1.98 -65.10
CA GLN A 38 16.96 -0.75 -64.81
C GLN A 38 15.49 -1.00 -64.46
N ALA A 39 14.83 -1.94 -65.14
CA ALA A 39 13.44 -2.31 -64.87
C ALA A 39 13.27 -2.88 -63.44
N SER A 40 14.09 -3.86 -63.07
CA SER A 40 14.08 -4.46 -61.72
C SER A 40 14.39 -3.43 -60.64
N TYR A 41 15.30 -2.50 -60.92
CA TYR A 41 15.65 -1.42 -59.99
C TYR A 41 14.50 -0.43 -59.77
N ILE A 42 13.77 -0.05 -60.82
CA ILE A 42 12.61 0.85 -60.73
C ILE A 42 11.47 0.19 -59.94
N GLU A 43 11.24 -1.12 -60.11
CA GLU A 43 10.25 -1.85 -59.32
C GLU A 43 10.59 -1.86 -57.83
N PHE A 44 11.85 -2.11 -57.49
CA PHE A 44 12.35 -1.98 -56.13
C PHE A 44 12.14 -0.56 -55.59
N LEU A 45 12.48 0.48 -56.36
CA LEU A 45 12.38 1.88 -55.93
C LEU A 45 10.93 2.30 -55.65
N LYS A 46 9.97 1.83 -56.45
CA LYS A 46 8.52 2.10 -56.23
C LYS A 46 7.97 1.40 -55.00
N LEU A 47 8.43 0.17 -54.72
CA LEU A 47 7.87 -0.67 -53.66
C LEU A 47 8.51 -0.39 -52.29
N PHE A 48 9.79 -0.03 -52.26
CA PHE A 48 10.56 0.06 -51.04
C PHE A 48 10.05 1.12 -50.03
N PRO A 49 9.77 2.39 -50.42
CA PRO A 49 9.27 3.40 -49.49
C PRO A 49 7.94 3.04 -48.81
N PRO A 50 6.87 2.63 -49.53
CA PRO A 50 5.61 2.26 -48.88
C PRO A 50 5.75 0.98 -48.05
N PHE A 51 6.60 0.04 -48.45
CA PHE A 51 6.88 -1.17 -47.67
C PHE A 51 7.53 -0.85 -46.31
N LEU A 52 8.49 0.07 -46.28
CA LEU A 52 9.14 0.53 -45.04
C LEU A 52 8.11 1.21 -44.12
N VAL A 53 7.26 2.08 -44.66
CA VAL A 53 6.18 2.73 -43.91
C VAL A 53 5.19 1.69 -43.35
N LEU A 54 4.82 0.67 -44.13
CA LEU A 54 3.93 -0.40 -43.68
C LEU A 54 4.56 -1.22 -42.55
N LEU A 55 5.82 -1.62 -42.69
CA LEU A 55 6.57 -2.31 -41.64
C LEU A 55 6.66 -1.47 -40.35
N PHE A 56 6.79 -0.16 -40.47
CA PHE A 56 6.76 0.72 -39.32
C PHE A 56 5.41 0.70 -38.60
N PHE A 57 4.30 0.85 -39.33
CA PHE A 57 2.96 0.78 -38.72
C PHE A 57 2.66 -0.62 -38.16
N ALA A 58 3.11 -1.69 -38.81
CA ALA A 58 3.02 -3.04 -38.27
C ALA A 58 3.80 -3.16 -36.94
N THR A 59 5.02 -2.62 -36.90
CA THR A 59 5.84 -2.60 -35.67
C THR A 59 5.19 -1.79 -34.56
N LEU A 60 4.58 -0.63 -34.87
CA LEU A 60 3.82 0.16 -33.91
C LEU A 60 2.61 -0.61 -33.37
N ASN A 61 1.87 -1.30 -34.24
CA ASN A 61 0.67 -2.05 -33.85
C ASN A 61 1.00 -3.23 -32.90
N PHE A 62 2.11 -3.94 -33.15
CA PHE A 62 2.51 -5.09 -32.32
C PHE A 62 3.43 -4.72 -31.14
N ASN A 63 4.14 -3.57 -31.20
CA ASN A 63 5.15 -3.23 -30.19
C ASN A 63 5.35 -1.71 -29.99
N HIS A 64 4.25 -1.00 -29.74
CA HIS A 64 4.20 0.44 -29.38
C HIS A 64 5.17 0.91 -28.27
N ARG A 65 5.78 0.01 -27.48
CA ARG A 65 6.73 0.33 -26.39
C ARG A 65 8.18 0.59 -26.81
N VAL A 66 8.56 0.23 -28.03
CA VAL A 66 9.97 0.28 -28.46
C VAL A 66 10.37 1.65 -29.03
N LEU A 67 9.40 2.53 -29.31
CA LEU A 67 9.60 3.79 -30.04
C LEU A 67 9.41 5.05 -29.19
N TYR A 68 8.96 4.91 -27.96
CA TYR A 68 8.91 5.98 -26.98
C TYR A 68 9.95 5.69 -25.90
N ALA A 69 10.73 6.70 -25.51
CA ALA A 69 11.60 6.54 -24.35
C ALA A 69 10.73 6.30 -23.10
N PRO A 70 11.19 5.54 -22.10
CA PRO A 70 10.46 5.39 -20.82
C PRO A 70 10.01 6.73 -20.22
N SER A 71 10.75 7.82 -20.48
CA SER A 71 10.45 9.20 -20.07
C SER A 71 9.28 9.87 -20.80
N ASP A 72 8.87 9.36 -21.96
CA ASP A 72 7.77 9.92 -22.76
C ASP A 72 6.41 9.30 -22.37
N TYR A 73 6.43 8.23 -21.58
CA TYR A 73 5.24 7.77 -20.86
C TYR A 73 5.02 8.68 -19.65
N LYS A 74 3.84 9.31 -19.53
CA LYS A 74 3.38 9.76 -18.22
C LYS A 74 3.39 8.52 -17.32
N ASP A 75 4.22 8.53 -16.29
CA ASP A 75 4.60 7.39 -15.45
C ASP A 75 3.45 6.82 -14.58
N GLU A 76 2.20 6.96 -15.03
CA GLU A 76 0.95 6.57 -14.35
C GLU A 76 0.91 5.05 -14.12
N ASN A 77 1.41 4.25 -15.06
CA ASN A 77 1.25 2.79 -15.06
C ASN A 77 2.19 2.02 -14.10
N ASN A 78 3.23 2.65 -13.55
CA ASN A 78 4.17 1.96 -12.66
C ASN A 78 3.66 1.84 -11.22
N PHE A 79 2.83 2.78 -10.76
CA PHE A 79 2.21 2.69 -9.44
C PHE A 79 1.04 1.70 -9.42
N PHE A 80 0.14 1.74 -10.42
CA PHE A 80 -0.96 0.78 -10.52
C PHE A 80 -0.49 -0.68 -10.60
N LYS A 81 0.69 -0.94 -11.19
CA LYS A 81 1.31 -2.28 -11.21
C LYS A 81 1.85 -2.74 -9.86
N ARG A 82 2.13 -1.83 -8.93
CA ARG A 82 2.65 -2.14 -7.59
C ARG A 82 1.55 -2.34 -6.56
N ILE A 83 0.30 -2.11 -6.95
CA ILE A 83 -0.86 -2.27 -6.09
C ILE A 83 -1.46 -3.64 -6.38
N GLY A 84 -1.57 -4.47 -5.34
CA GLY A 84 -2.15 -5.81 -5.45
C GLY A 84 -3.07 -6.11 -4.29
N PHE A 85 -4.10 -6.92 -4.53
CA PHE A 85 -4.98 -7.42 -3.46
C PHE A 85 -4.19 -8.31 -2.51
N ALA A 86 -4.28 -8.03 -1.21
CA ALA A 86 -3.69 -8.86 -0.17
C ALA A 86 -4.23 -10.30 -0.26
N SER A 87 -3.36 -11.30 -0.03
CA SER A 87 -3.82 -12.67 0.15
C SER A 87 -4.68 -12.76 1.41
N ARG A 88 -5.60 -13.75 1.47
CA ARG A 88 -6.40 -14.01 2.69
C ARG A 88 -5.51 -14.24 3.91
N ASP A 89 -4.37 -14.90 3.72
CA ASP A 89 -3.41 -15.15 4.81
C ASP A 89 -2.72 -13.87 5.29
N GLU A 90 -2.46 -12.92 4.39
CA GLU A 90 -1.86 -11.61 4.71
C GLU A 90 -2.86 -10.74 5.49
N LEU A 91 -4.12 -10.71 5.03
CA LEU A 91 -5.20 -10.00 5.72
C LEU A 91 -5.45 -10.57 7.12
N ASN A 92 -5.50 -11.90 7.24
CA ASN A 92 -5.71 -12.57 8.52
C ASN A 92 -4.56 -12.30 9.51
N ARG A 93 -3.31 -12.27 9.03
CA ARG A 93 -2.16 -11.90 9.87
C ARG A 93 -2.24 -10.47 10.38
N LYS A 94 -2.59 -9.52 9.51
CA LYS A 94 -2.78 -8.12 9.91
C LYS A 94 -3.86 -8.00 10.99
N ILE A 95 -5.02 -8.62 10.77
CA ILE A 95 -6.11 -8.64 11.75
C ILE A 95 -5.65 -9.26 13.07
N GLU A 96 -4.88 -10.34 13.04
CA GLU A 96 -4.34 -10.96 14.26
C GLU A 96 -3.37 -10.03 14.98
N ASP A 97 -2.43 -9.39 14.29
CA ASP A 97 -1.49 -8.42 14.86
C ASP A 97 -2.25 -7.22 15.49
N ASP A 98 -3.27 -6.72 14.82
CA ASP A 98 -4.12 -5.65 15.34
C ASP A 98 -4.99 -6.11 16.51
N ILE A 99 -5.39 -7.38 16.59
CA ILE A 99 -6.09 -7.90 17.78
C ILE A 99 -5.12 -8.07 18.94
N LEU A 100 -3.92 -8.59 18.69
CA LEU A 100 -2.88 -8.80 19.70
C LEU A 100 -2.45 -7.49 20.34
N ASP A 101 -2.23 -6.45 19.53
CA ASP A 101 -1.95 -5.09 20.01
C ASP A 101 -3.09 -4.58 20.93
N GLU A 102 -4.35 -5.02 20.75
CA GLU A 102 -5.50 -4.62 21.59
C GLU A 102 -5.54 -5.43 22.91
N VAL A 103 -5.14 -6.71 22.85
CA VAL A 103 -5.22 -7.68 23.97
C VAL A 103 -4.02 -7.60 24.92
N GLU A 104 -2.79 -7.49 24.41
CA GLU A 104 -1.56 -7.46 25.22
C GLU A 104 -1.52 -6.26 26.17
N GLU A 105 -2.07 -5.12 25.75
CA GLU A 105 -2.07 -3.90 26.56
C GLU A 105 -3.24 -3.83 27.56
N GLN A 106 -4.31 -4.61 27.39
CA GLN A 106 -5.34 -4.83 28.43
C GLN A 106 -4.78 -5.64 29.61
N SER A 107 -3.96 -6.65 29.31
CA SER A 107 -3.31 -7.51 30.31
C SER A 107 -2.32 -6.73 31.20
N SER A 108 -1.72 -5.68 30.64
CA SER A 108 -0.72 -4.83 31.31
C SER A 108 -1.34 -3.85 32.33
N GLN A 109 -2.65 -3.62 32.30
CA GLN A 109 -3.34 -2.72 33.25
C GLN A 109 -3.90 -3.43 34.49
N GLN A 110 -3.90 -4.78 34.52
CA GLN A 110 -4.41 -5.55 35.66
C GLN A 110 -3.33 -5.96 36.69
N SER A 111 -2.04 -5.74 36.40
CA SER A 111 -0.94 -6.01 37.33
C SER A 111 -0.52 -4.83 38.21
N GLY A 112 -1.25 -3.70 38.17
CA GLY A 112 -0.93 -2.47 38.92
C GLY A 112 -1.65 -2.28 40.25
N VAL A 113 -2.57 -3.17 40.65
CA VAL A 113 -3.36 -3.02 41.88
C VAL A 113 -3.29 -4.31 42.68
N ASN A 114 -2.20 -4.50 43.43
CA ASN A 114 -2.13 -5.31 44.65
C ASN A 114 -0.71 -5.17 45.24
N ALA A 115 -0.39 -3.97 45.72
CA ALA A 115 0.76 -3.74 46.58
C ALA A 115 0.45 -2.58 47.54
N ALA A 116 -0.59 -2.73 48.35
CA ALA A 116 -0.75 -1.99 49.59
C ALA A 116 -1.72 -2.74 50.52
N THR A 117 -1.35 -2.77 51.80
CA THR A 117 -2.06 -3.22 53.02
C THR A 117 -2.06 -4.71 53.39
N THR A 118 -1.15 -5.00 54.36
CA THR A 118 -1.30 -5.75 55.63
C THR A 118 -1.51 -7.28 55.51
N ASP A 119 -0.68 -8.15 56.09
CA ASP A 119 -0.64 -8.40 57.55
C ASP A 119 0.72 -8.90 58.07
N THR A 120 0.94 -8.65 59.37
CA THR A 120 2.06 -9.13 60.21
C THR A 120 1.53 -10.23 61.16
N ASP A 121 2.36 -11.26 61.37
CA ASP A 121 2.39 -12.25 62.49
C ASP A 121 1.27 -13.33 62.57
N GLU A 122 1.49 -14.61 62.91
CA GLU A 122 2.64 -15.45 63.31
C GLU A 122 2.21 -16.96 63.31
N ALA A 123 3.15 -17.88 63.01
CA ALA A 123 3.31 -19.30 63.46
C ALA A 123 2.19 -20.36 63.18
N SER A 124 2.42 -21.65 62.86
CA SER A 124 3.55 -22.58 63.08
C SER A 124 3.50 -23.87 62.21
N THR A 125 4.67 -24.53 62.09
CA THR A 125 4.98 -26.00 61.90
C THR A 125 4.66 -26.68 60.55
N GLN A 126 5.65 -26.98 59.70
CA GLN A 126 6.62 -28.12 59.67
C GLN A 126 6.00 -29.49 59.28
N ASP A 127 6.34 -30.02 58.09
CA ASP A 127 7.04 -31.33 57.96
C ASP A 127 7.55 -31.67 56.52
N SER A 128 8.83 -32.06 56.45
CA SER A 128 9.60 -33.01 55.59
C SER A 128 9.05 -33.48 54.22
N ALA A 129 9.73 -33.32 53.06
CA ALA A 129 11.00 -33.87 52.52
C ALA A 129 10.87 -35.16 51.65
N SER A 130 11.40 -35.13 50.41
CA SER A 130 12.02 -36.20 49.55
C SER A 130 11.83 -35.86 48.05
N ILE A 131 12.80 -35.34 47.28
CA ILE A 131 14.00 -35.90 46.60
C ILE A 131 13.76 -37.13 45.71
N VAL A 132 14.02 -36.98 44.39
CA VAL A 132 14.83 -37.80 43.42
C VAL A 132 14.44 -37.33 41.99
N LYS A 133 15.29 -36.54 41.28
CA LYS A 133 16.23 -36.91 40.18
C LYS A 133 15.55 -37.71 39.05
N GLU A 134 15.68 -37.49 37.73
CA GLU A 134 16.63 -36.86 36.80
C GLU A 134 15.99 -37.09 35.40
N SER A 135 15.99 -36.17 34.44
CA SER A 135 16.88 -36.24 33.27
C SER A 135 16.43 -35.26 32.19
N VAL A 136 17.45 -34.73 31.52
CA VAL A 136 17.55 -33.73 30.44
C VAL A 136 16.87 -34.19 29.14
N ALA A 137 16.11 -33.29 28.48
CA ALA A 137 16.44 -32.75 27.15
C ALA A 137 15.22 -32.08 26.46
N ASP A 138 15.46 -30.85 26.01
CA ASP A 138 14.81 -30.15 24.88
C ASP A 138 13.37 -29.63 25.07
N GLN A 139 13.24 -28.39 25.59
CA GLN A 139 12.03 -27.59 25.40
C GLN A 139 12.37 -26.11 25.18
N THR A 140 12.13 -25.70 23.94
CA THR A 140 11.76 -24.34 23.53
C THR A 140 10.81 -23.71 24.55
N PRO A 141 10.93 -22.42 24.93
CA PRO A 141 10.04 -21.83 25.93
C PRO A 141 8.62 -21.65 25.34
N GLN A 142 7.83 -22.70 25.49
CA GLN A 142 6.39 -22.73 25.32
C GLN A 142 5.77 -21.88 26.45
N LYS A 143 5.53 -20.60 26.19
CA LYS A 143 4.83 -19.71 27.12
C LYS A 143 3.32 -19.82 26.89
N VAL A 144 2.73 -20.95 27.30
CA VAL A 144 1.28 -21.04 27.48
C VAL A 144 0.96 -20.55 28.88
N ARG A 145 0.39 -19.35 28.97
CA ARG A 145 -0.35 -18.92 30.17
C ARG A 145 -1.81 -18.70 29.75
N LEU A 146 -2.59 -19.76 29.92
CA LEU A 146 -4.06 -19.74 29.84
C LEU A 146 -4.60 -18.73 30.87
N VAL A 147 -4.97 -17.54 30.40
CA VAL A 147 -5.88 -16.62 31.11
C VAL A 147 -6.81 -15.99 30.06
N THR A 148 -8.10 -16.37 30.13
CA THR A 148 -9.31 -15.76 29.51
C THR A 148 -9.52 -15.79 27.99
N ASN A 149 -9.69 -16.99 27.39
CA ASN A 149 -10.14 -17.13 25.99
C ASN A 149 -11.45 -16.39 25.65
N LYS A 150 -12.36 -16.20 26.63
CA LYS A 150 -13.67 -15.57 26.39
C LYS A 150 -13.58 -14.05 26.16
N SER A 151 -12.73 -13.37 26.94
CA SER A 151 -12.51 -11.91 26.80
C SER A 151 -11.78 -11.57 25.50
N THR A 152 -10.83 -12.40 25.08
CA THR A 152 -10.09 -12.22 23.83
C THR A 152 -10.96 -12.49 22.60
N GLU A 153 -11.84 -13.49 22.66
CA GLU A 153 -12.82 -13.74 21.59
C GLU A 153 -13.85 -12.61 21.48
N ASP A 154 -14.31 -12.05 22.60
CA ASP A 154 -15.23 -10.91 22.60
C ASP A 154 -14.57 -9.65 21.99
N VAL A 155 -13.31 -9.38 22.32
CA VAL A 155 -12.53 -8.26 21.73
C VAL A 155 -12.32 -8.48 20.23
N ARG A 156 -11.95 -9.70 19.81
CA ARG A 156 -11.78 -10.09 18.41
C ARG A 156 -13.08 -9.91 17.61
N ALA A 157 -14.20 -10.39 18.14
CA ALA A 157 -15.50 -10.25 17.49
C ALA A 157 -15.90 -8.78 17.31
N ARG A 158 -15.65 -7.94 18.33
CA ARG A 158 -15.89 -6.49 18.25
C ARG A 158 -14.98 -5.81 17.23
N TYR A 159 -13.70 -6.16 17.19
CA TYR A 159 -12.75 -5.62 16.22
C TYR A 159 -13.20 -5.91 14.79
N ILE A 160 -13.48 -7.18 14.47
CA ILE A 160 -13.94 -7.62 13.15
C ILE A 160 -15.25 -6.92 12.77
N LYS A 161 -16.17 -6.79 13.73
CA LYS A 161 -17.44 -6.08 13.53
C LYS A 161 -17.20 -4.61 13.20
N ALA A 162 -16.35 -3.94 13.97
CA ALA A 162 -16.02 -2.53 13.77
C ALA A 162 -15.38 -2.29 12.39
N GLU A 163 -14.39 -3.10 12.00
CA GLU A 163 -13.76 -3.03 10.68
C GLU A 163 -14.77 -3.21 9.55
N LYS A 164 -15.68 -4.19 9.69
CA LYS A 164 -16.74 -4.44 8.71
C LYS A 164 -17.65 -3.22 8.55
N LEU A 165 -18.12 -2.65 9.65
CA LEU A 165 -19.03 -1.49 9.62
C LEU A 165 -18.34 -0.24 9.07
N LEU A 166 -17.08 0.00 9.43
CA LEU A 166 -16.29 1.10 8.87
C LEU A 166 -16.11 0.96 7.35
N PHE A 167 -15.77 -0.25 6.90
CA PHE A 167 -15.65 -0.54 5.49
C PHE A 167 -16.96 -0.28 4.75
N GLU A 168 -18.06 -0.82 5.27
CA GLU A 168 -19.37 -0.69 4.64
C GLU A 168 -19.79 0.79 4.57
N LYS A 169 -19.66 1.53 5.67
CA LYS A 169 -19.94 2.99 5.74
C LYS A 169 -19.16 3.77 4.67
N LEU A 170 -17.85 3.57 4.58
CA LEU A 170 -17.00 4.32 3.65
C LEU A 170 -17.18 3.87 2.20
N SER A 171 -17.54 2.60 1.97
CA SER A 171 -17.83 2.08 0.63
C SER A 171 -19.13 2.65 0.06
N LEU A 172 -20.11 2.96 0.91
CA LEU A 172 -21.32 3.68 0.50
C LEU A 172 -21.01 5.12 0.07
N GLU A 173 -20.06 5.77 0.73
CA GLU A 173 -19.62 7.13 0.39
C GLU A 173 -18.67 7.15 -0.82
N ASN A 174 -18.00 6.03 -1.15
CA ASN A 174 -16.97 5.96 -2.17
C ASN A 174 -17.06 4.67 -3.00
N THR A 175 -17.67 4.76 -4.19
CA THR A 175 -17.92 3.61 -5.08
C THR A 175 -16.65 2.89 -5.57
N SER A 176 -15.50 3.57 -5.59
CA SER A 176 -14.21 3.02 -6.07
C SER A 176 -13.33 2.42 -4.96
N MET A 177 -13.89 2.15 -3.79
CA MET A 177 -13.13 1.64 -2.65
C MET A 177 -12.82 0.14 -2.79
N LEU A 178 -11.54 -0.20 -2.72
CA LEU A 178 -11.04 -1.57 -2.72
C LEU A 178 -10.71 -2.01 -1.28
N LYS A 179 -11.05 -3.25 -0.92
CA LYS A 179 -10.70 -3.85 0.38
C LYS A 179 -9.35 -4.57 0.32
N GLY A 180 -8.55 -4.43 1.38
CA GLY A 180 -7.38 -5.27 1.66
C GLY A 180 -6.33 -5.17 0.57
N VAL A 181 -5.64 -4.03 0.49
CA VAL A 181 -4.71 -3.74 -0.61
C VAL A 181 -3.28 -3.58 -0.10
N GLY A 182 -2.35 -4.28 -0.75
CA GLY A 182 -0.92 -4.19 -0.50
C GLY A 182 -0.22 -3.29 -1.52
N ILE A 183 0.72 -2.48 -1.02
CA ILE A 183 1.68 -1.74 -1.86
C ILE A 183 2.99 -2.52 -1.88
N SER A 184 3.45 -2.82 -3.10
CA SER A 184 4.68 -3.56 -3.37
C SER A 184 5.88 -2.63 -3.53
N ASP A 185 7.02 -3.10 -3.05
CA ASP A 185 8.31 -2.44 -3.23
C ASP A 185 8.83 -2.54 -4.69
N SER A 186 10.00 -1.96 -4.95
CA SER A 186 10.65 -2.01 -6.28
C SER A 186 11.04 -3.42 -6.74
N LEU A 187 11.08 -4.39 -5.83
CA LEU A 187 11.36 -5.80 -6.10
C LEU A 187 10.06 -6.64 -6.22
N GLY A 188 8.89 -6.01 -6.15
CA GLY A 188 7.59 -6.67 -6.24
C GLY A 188 7.17 -7.38 -4.95
N ARG A 189 7.89 -7.20 -3.84
CA ARG A 189 7.51 -7.76 -2.54
C ARG A 189 6.49 -6.85 -1.89
N ARG A 190 5.34 -7.41 -1.50
CA ARG A 190 4.35 -6.70 -0.69
C ARG A 190 4.91 -6.50 0.70
N ASN A 191 5.05 -5.25 1.11
CA ASN A 191 5.65 -4.94 2.40
C ASN A 191 4.76 -4.04 3.27
N VAL A 192 3.70 -3.45 2.71
CA VAL A 192 2.74 -2.64 3.47
C VAL A 192 1.32 -2.94 2.99
N PHE A 193 0.40 -3.15 3.94
CA PHE A 193 -1.01 -3.44 3.69
C PHE A 193 -1.91 -2.39 4.32
N PHE A 194 -2.96 -2.02 3.59
CA PHE A 194 -4.01 -1.12 4.05
C PHE A 194 -5.37 -1.83 3.99
N ASP A 195 -6.27 -1.48 4.92
CA ASP A 195 -7.60 -2.10 4.98
C ASP A 195 -8.48 -1.66 3.82
N GLY A 196 -8.29 -0.43 3.37
CA GLY A 196 -8.96 0.12 2.21
C GLY A 196 -8.03 0.94 1.32
N LEU A 197 -8.40 1.03 0.05
CA LEU A 197 -7.75 1.92 -0.90
C LEU A 197 -8.81 2.54 -1.80
N ILE A 198 -8.86 3.85 -1.86
CA ILE A 198 -9.62 4.59 -2.88
C ILE A 198 -8.62 5.08 -3.92
N MET A 199 -8.86 4.72 -5.17
CA MET A 199 -8.08 5.20 -6.30
C MET A 199 -8.96 5.82 -7.36
N ASP A 200 -8.48 6.94 -7.88
CA ASP A 200 -8.96 7.64 -9.06
C ASP A 200 -7.73 8.21 -9.80
N ASP A 201 -7.91 8.65 -11.05
CA ASP A 201 -6.86 9.18 -11.92
C ASP A 201 -6.10 10.37 -11.29
N SER A 202 -6.69 11.00 -10.27
CA SER A 202 -6.16 12.18 -9.58
C SER A 202 -5.80 11.96 -8.10
N LYS A 203 -6.06 10.78 -7.53
CA LYS A 203 -5.90 10.58 -6.07
C LYS A 203 -5.69 9.13 -5.69
N VAL A 204 -4.74 8.91 -4.78
CA VAL A 204 -4.49 7.64 -4.11
C VAL A 204 -4.71 7.86 -2.62
N GLN A 205 -5.77 7.28 -2.07
CA GLN A 205 -6.09 7.40 -0.66
C GLN A 205 -6.08 6.03 0.02
N ALA A 206 -5.02 5.77 0.79
CA ALA A 206 -4.94 4.61 1.66
C ALA A 206 -5.85 4.82 2.88
N ILE A 207 -6.50 3.76 3.32
CA ILE A 207 -7.44 3.77 4.44
C ILE A 207 -7.02 2.70 5.45
N GLU A 208 -6.89 3.12 6.70
CA GLU A 208 -6.63 2.24 7.83
C GLU A 208 -7.80 2.28 8.81
N PHE A 209 -8.24 1.09 9.24
CA PHE A 209 -9.29 0.93 10.25
C PHE A 209 -8.67 0.62 11.60
N LEU A 210 -8.97 1.46 12.58
CA LEU A 210 -8.56 1.23 13.96
C LEU A 210 -9.80 1.08 14.83
N TYR A 211 -9.79 0.10 15.73
CA TYR A 211 -10.82 -0.03 16.75
C TYR A 211 -10.21 0.09 18.14
N PHE A 212 -10.91 0.82 19.02
CA PHE A 212 -10.52 0.96 20.43
C PHE A 212 -11.72 0.71 21.34
N SER A 213 -11.60 -0.34 22.14
CA SER A 213 -12.64 -0.81 23.06
C SER A 213 -12.91 0.13 24.24
N ASN A 214 -11.91 0.87 24.73
CA ASN A 214 -12.07 1.80 25.86
C ASN A 214 -10.96 2.85 25.95
N GLY A 215 -11.34 4.10 26.24
CA GLY A 215 -10.45 5.11 26.82
C GLY A 215 -10.26 6.40 25.99
N PRO A 216 -10.02 7.55 26.65
CA PRO A 216 -9.74 8.82 25.98
C PRO A 216 -8.42 8.75 25.20
N PHE A 217 -8.29 9.53 24.12
CA PHE A 217 -7.11 9.61 23.23
C PHE A 217 -5.78 9.99 23.92
N ASN A 218 -5.86 10.46 25.17
CA ASN A 218 -4.71 10.70 26.03
C ASN A 218 -4.03 9.38 26.50
N ASN A 219 -4.62 8.23 26.15
CA ASN A 219 -4.05 6.91 26.38
C ASN A 219 -2.84 6.68 25.46
N SER A 220 -1.72 6.23 26.03
CA SER A 220 -0.50 5.89 25.27
C SER A 220 -0.77 4.89 24.15
N ARG A 221 -1.78 4.03 24.32
CA ARG A 221 -2.20 3.00 23.36
C ARG A 221 -2.64 3.59 22.00
N VAL A 222 -3.54 4.56 22.04
CA VAL A 222 -4.08 5.20 20.83
C VAL A 222 -2.96 5.92 20.06
N GLN A 223 -2.05 6.58 20.79
CA GLN A 223 -0.91 7.26 20.17
C GLN A 223 0.10 6.28 19.57
N SER A 224 0.40 5.19 20.26
CA SER A 224 1.31 4.14 19.77
C SER A 224 0.80 3.52 18.47
N ARG A 225 -0.48 3.13 18.45
CA ARG A 225 -1.15 2.61 17.24
C ARG A 225 -1.11 3.59 16.08
N ILE A 226 -1.53 4.83 16.31
CA ILE A 226 -1.54 5.84 15.25
C ILE A 226 -0.12 6.08 14.72
N ARG A 227 0.89 6.11 15.59
CA ARG A 227 2.29 6.24 15.17
C ARG A 227 2.73 5.06 14.31
N LYS A 228 2.43 3.82 14.71
CA LYS A 228 2.70 2.61 13.92
C LYS A 228 2.04 2.68 12.53
N THR A 229 0.77 3.10 12.46
CA THR A 229 0.06 3.33 11.20
C THR A 229 0.73 4.40 10.34
N LEU A 230 1.16 5.52 10.93
CA LEU A 230 1.86 6.59 10.21
C LEU A 230 3.22 6.12 9.68
N ASP A 231 3.97 5.35 10.45
CA ASP A 231 5.26 4.77 10.05
C ASP A 231 5.06 3.80 8.87
N HIS A 232 4.03 2.94 8.92
CA HIS A 232 3.66 2.06 7.81
C HIS A 232 3.28 2.84 6.55
N ALA A 233 2.45 3.89 6.70
CA ALA A 233 2.08 4.76 5.59
C ALA A 233 3.27 5.52 5.00
N PHE A 234 4.24 5.91 5.83
CA PHE A 234 5.48 6.54 5.38
C PHE A 234 6.36 5.59 4.57
N ILE A 235 6.48 4.32 4.99
CA ILE A 235 7.19 3.29 4.22
C ILE A 235 6.53 3.12 2.85
N ALA A 236 5.20 3.02 2.79
CA ALA A 236 4.46 2.94 1.54
C ALA A 236 4.67 4.19 0.67
N PHE A 237 4.57 5.39 1.25
CA PHE A 237 4.80 6.66 0.55
C PHE A 237 6.18 6.72 -0.11
N LYS A 238 7.22 6.23 0.56
CA LYS A 238 8.59 6.18 0.01
C LYS A 238 8.75 5.22 -1.18
N GLN A 239 7.85 4.26 -1.33
CA GLN A 239 7.84 3.35 -2.48
C GLN A 239 7.16 3.96 -3.72
N ILE A 240 6.46 5.09 -3.56
CA ILE A 240 5.77 5.81 -4.63
C ILE A 240 6.76 6.72 -5.38
N PRO A 241 6.76 6.75 -6.73
CA PRO A 241 7.56 7.70 -7.51
C PRO A 241 7.31 9.15 -7.08
N GLU A 242 8.37 9.98 -7.03
CA GLU A 242 8.29 11.37 -6.56
C GLU A 242 7.25 12.21 -7.31
N SER A 243 7.05 11.94 -8.60
CA SER A 243 6.03 12.60 -9.43
C SER A 243 4.59 12.35 -8.95
N GLN A 244 4.35 11.25 -8.23
CA GLN A 244 3.02 10.80 -7.77
C GLN A 244 2.82 10.88 -6.27
N GLN A 245 3.87 11.18 -5.50
CA GLN A 245 3.78 11.39 -4.06
C GLN A 245 2.75 12.46 -3.67
N LYS A 246 2.50 13.44 -4.55
CA LYS A 246 1.48 14.49 -4.35
C LYS A 246 0.04 13.96 -4.37
N LEU A 247 -0.19 12.79 -4.95
CA LEU A 247 -1.52 12.17 -5.07
C LEU A 247 -1.84 11.29 -3.85
N PHE A 248 -0.84 10.95 -3.05
CA PHE A 248 -0.98 10.06 -1.90
C PHE A 248 -1.57 10.80 -0.69
N SER A 249 -2.55 10.18 -0.05
CA SER A 249 -3.14 10.63 1.21
C SER A 249 -3.53 9.43 2.08
N LEU A 250 -3.60 9.64 3.39
CA LEU A 250 -4.01 8.63 4.36
C LEU A 250 -5.31 9.03 5.05
N LEU A 251 -6.25 8.10 5.17
CA LEU A 251 -7.41 8.20 6.05
C LEU A 251 -7.27 7.17 7.18
N ILE A 252 -7.31 7.63 8.42
CA ILE A 252 -7.40 6.77 9.59
C ILE A 252 -8.84 6.87 10.08
N ALA A 253 -9.61 5.79 9.89
CA ALA A 253 -10.98 5.71 10.37
C ALA A 253 -11.01 4.89 11.66
N ILE A 254 -11.44 5.54 12.75
CA ILE A 254 -11.38 5.00 14.11
C ILE A 254 -12.80 4.69 14.57
N ALA A 255 -13.06 3.45 14.95
CA ALA A 255 -14.28 3.05 15.65
C ALA A 255 -14.00 2.94 17.17
N THR A 256 -14.90 3.45 18.00
CA THR A 256 -14.77 3.34 19.46
C THR A 256 -16.10 3.10 20.16
N ASP A 257 -16.03 2.34 21.26
CA ASP A 257 -17.12 2.20 22.23
C ASP A 257 -17.14 3.36 23.25
N GLY A 258 -16.03 4.11 23.35
CA GLY A 258 -15.83 5.19 24.30
C GLY A 258 -16.44 6.54 23.86
N PRO A 259 -16.24 7.61 24.65
CA PRO A 259 -16.64 8.95 24.26
C PRO A 259 -15.94 9.37 22.96
N LEU A 260 -16.69 9.99 22.05
CA LEU A 260 -16.22 10.41 20.72
C LEU A 260 -15.21 11.56 20.78
N ASP A 261 -15.06 12.19 21.96
CA ASP A 261 -14.06 13.22 22.21
C ASP A 261 -12.67 12.58 22.33
N LEU A 262 -12.16 12.17 21.17
CA LEU A 262 -10.80 11.69 21.01
C LEU A 262 -9.79 12.85 21.04
N GLY A 263 -10.12 14.03 21.57
CA GLY A 263 -9.23 15.19 21.53
C GLY A 263 -8.73 15.43 20.10
N LEU A 264 -9.56 15.22 19.08
CA LEU A 264 -9.22 15.43 17.68
C LEU A 264 -8.87 16.91 17.42
N GLU A 265 -9.45 17.79 18.23
CA GLU A 265 -9.13 19.23 18.36
C GLU A 265 -7.84 19.49 19.15
N SER A 266 -7.24 18.48 19.80
CA SER A 266 -6.03 18.65 20.59
C SER A 266 -4.82 18.78 19.67
N GLY A 267 -3.98 19.79 19.93
CA GLY A 267 -2.75 20.01 19.19
C GLY A 267 -1.77 18.81 19.14
N ARG A 268 -2.01 17.72 19.91
CA ARG A 268 -1.20 16.50 19.85
C ARG A 268 -1.48 15.62 18.63
N LEU A 269 -2.75 15.37 18.30
CA LEU A 269 -3.05 14.59 17.09
C LEU A 269 -2.55 15.32 15.86
N ARG A 270 -2.73 16.64 15.82
CA ARG A 270 -2.18 17.49 14.78
C ARG A 270 -0.66 17.44 14.70
N ARG A 271 0.07 17.36 15.83
CA ARG A 271 1.53 17.16 15.83
C ARG A 271 1.93 15.79 15.29
N LEU A 272 1.21 14.73 15.65
CA LEU A 272 1.47 13.38 15.15
C LEU A 272 1.25 13.30 13.63
N THR A 273 0.12 13.80 13.14
CA THR A 273 -0.17 13.78 11.70
C THR A 273 0.70 14.73 10.89
N SER A 274 1.21 15.81 11.49
CA SER A 274 2.14 16.73 10.82
C SER A 274 3.57 16.19 10.71
N SER A 275 3.86 15.03 11.30
CA SER A 275 5.20 14.41 11.23
C SER A 275 5.50 13.75 9.89
N VAL A 276 4.48 13.52 9.06
CA VAL A 276 4.58 12.85 7.75
C VAL A 276 4.42 13.84 6.58
N PRO A 277 5.05 13.58 5.42
CA PRO A 277 5.07 14.51 4.29
C PRO A 277 3.83 14.43 3.38
N PHE A 278 2.74 13.81 3.85
CA PHE A 278 1.50 13.61 3.08
C PHE A 278 0.27 13.96 3.92
N PRO A 279 -0.87 14.31 3.29
CA PRO A 279 -2.10 14.63 4.01
C PRO A 279 -2.63 13.42 4.77
N VAL A 280 -2.95 13.61 6.06
CA VAL A 280 -3.61 12.62 6.91
C VAL A 280 -4.95 13.17 7.39
N ARG A 281 -6.03 12.42 7.16
CA ARG A 281 -7.35 12.69 7.72
C ARG A 281 -7.67 11.64 8.77
N VAL A 282 -8.25 12.06 9.89
CA VAL A 282 -8.71 11.16 10.95
C VAL A 282 -10.21 11.35 11.09
N GLN A 283 -10.96 10.26 10.97
CA GLN A 283 -12.40 10.23 11.18
C GLN A 283 -12.71 9.28 12.32
N VAL A 284 -13.66 9.66 13.17
CA VAL A 284 -13.95 8.94 14.40
C VAL A 284 -15.43 8.66 14.46
N TYR A 285 -15.75 7.40 14.70
CA TYR A 285 -17.10 6.88 14.67
C TYR A 285 -17.38 6.16 15.98
N LYS A 286 -18.57 6.37 16.52
CA LYS A 286 -19.07 5.57 17.62
C LYS A 286 -19.55 4.24 17.05
N LEU A 287 -19.11 3.12 17.63
CA LEU A 287 -19.51 1.80 17.13
C LEU A 287 -21.04 1.63 17.19
N SER A 288 -21.68 2.11 18.26
CA SER A 288 -23.13 2.07 18.42
C SER A 288 -23.91 2.84 17.35
N ASP A 289 -23.30 3.87 16.77
CA ASP A 289 -23.97 4.71 15.77
C ASP A 289 -23.82 4.09 14.38
N LEU A 290 -22.62 3.54 14.09
CA LEU A 290 -22.41 2.71 12.90
C LEU A 290 -23.38 1.52 12.85
N GLU A 291 -23.64 0.87 13.98
CA GLU A 291 -24.60 -0.24 14.04
C GLU A 291 -26.03 0.18 13.68
N LYS A 292 -26.46 1.40 14.05
CA LYS A 292 -27.82 1.88 13.79
C LYS A 292 -28.02 2.32 12.34
N GLU A 293 -26.98 2.86 11.72
CA GLU A 293 -27.05 3.33 10.33
C GLU A 293 -27.11 2.19 9.31
N MET A 294 -26.79 0.95 9.72
CA MET A 294 -26.67 -0.21 8.83
C MET A 294 -27.68 -1.33 9.13
N ILE A 295 -28.73 -1.01 9.90
CA ILE A 295 -29.94 -1.83 10.11
C ILE A 295 -31.06 -1.26 9.24
#